data_AF-A0A533BGF5-F1
#
_entry.id   AF-A0A533BGF5-F1
#
_cell.length_a   1.000
_cell.length_b   1.000
_cell.length_c   1.000
_cell.angle_alpha   90.00
_cell.angle_beta   90.00
_cell.angle_gamma   90.00
#
_symmetry.space_group_name_H-M   'P 1'
#
loop_
_entity.id
_entity.type
_entity.pdbx_description
1 polymer ?
#
loop_
_entity_poly.entity_id
_entity_poly.type
_entity_poly.pdbx_seq_one_letter_code
_entity_poly.pdbx_strand_id
1 'polypeptide(L)'
;MLNEGTHIDLVTRLRTMSRVLDILVPESTSAALEEADEAALDAVRRRELAEAIMLLEEGVQANPFWLRGYLFLATIYEYTQKAEPAIATLEQGLAMCAGGLRLFSAQRWGETLERINGPVAHGRIRNHLERLRQYERMFRHRLAMLQIRCGNLDEAIEQWSAIEEVHCA
;
A
#
# COMPACT_ATOMS: atom_id res chain seq x y z
N MET A 1 -21.37 18.60 0.22
CA MET A 1 -22.09 17.69 1.14
C MET A 1 -21.92 16.27 0.62
N LEU A 2 -21.19 15.41 1.33
CA LEU A 2 -21.07 13.99 0.95
C LEU A 2 -22.40 13.30 1.25
N ASN A 3 -22.95 12.58 0.27
CA ASN A 3 -24.25 11.92 0.39
C ASN A 3 -24.12 10.72 1.36
N GLU A 4 -25.19 10.40 2.10
CA GLU A 4 -25.19 9.31 3.08
C GLU A 4 -24.83 7.95 2.44
N GLY A 5 -25.27 7.74 1.20
CA GLY A 5 -24.93 6.55 0.41
C GLY A 5 -23.46 6.45 0.01
N THR A 6 -22.77 7.57 -0.22
CA THR A 6 -21.33 7.53 -0.53
C THR A 6 -20.52 7.27 0.73
N HIS A 7 -20.96 7.72 1.91
CA HIS A 7 -20.21 7.51 3.16
C HIS A 7 -20.17 6.02 3.56
N ILE A 8 -21.31 5.34 3.44
CA ILE A 8 -21.41 3.89 3.68
C ILE A 8 -20.51 3.11 2.72
N ASP A 9 -20.37 3.58 1.49
CA ASP A 9 -19.48 2.99 0.48
C ASP A 9 -17.99 3.04 0.92
N LEU A 10 -17.49 4.18 1.42
CA LEU A 10 -16.09 4.29 1.84
C LEU A 10 -15.74 3.37 3.02
N VAL A 11 -16.56 3.38 4.08
CA VAL A 11 -16.33 2.53 5.26
C VAL A 11 -16.31 1.05 4.87
N THR A 12 -17.26 0.64 4.03
CA THR A 12 -17.37 -0.75 3.55
C THR A 12 -16.16 -1.12 2.70
N ARG A 13 -15.73 -0.21 1.81
CA ARG A 13 -14.58 -0.40 0.93
C ARG A 13 -13.29 -0.57 1.71
N LEU A 14 -12.99 0.32 2.68
CA LEU A 14 -11.77 0.23 3.48
C LEU A 14 -11.73 -1.04 4.34
N ARG A 15 -12.85 -1.41 4.98
CA ARG A 15 -12.93 -2.67 5.73
C ARG A 15 -12.75 -3.90 4.86
N THR A 16 -13.34 -3.90 3.67
CA THR A 16 -13.18 -5.00 2.72
C THR A 16 -11.73 -5.09 2.27
N MET A 17 -11.10 -3.96 1.99
CA MET A 17 -9.69 -3.89 1.63
C MET A 17 -8.79 -4.40 2.77
N SER A 18 -9.04 -4.00 4.01
CA SER A 18 -8.31 -4.49 5.20
C SER A 18 -8.34 -6.02 5.27
N ARG A 19 -9.55 -6.62 5.22
CA ARG A 19 -9.73 -8.08 5.24
C ARG A 19 -9.05 -8.80 4.09
N VAL A 20 -9.12 -8.24 2.88
CA VAL A 20 -8.45 -8.82 1.71
C VAL A 20 -6.93 -8.76 1.88
N LEU A 21 -6.40 -7.66 2.41
CA LEU A 21 -4.97 -7.52 2.68
C LEU A 21 -4.48 -8.48 3.76
N ASP A 22 -5.28 -8.74 4.80
CA ASP A 22 -4.96 -9.75 5.83
C ASP A 22 -4.76 -11.14 5.23
N ILE A 23 -5.53 -11.48 4.19
CA ILE A 23 -5.47 -12.76 3.50
C ILE A 23 -4.32 -12.80 2.49
N LEU A 24 -4.21 -11.78 1.64
CA LEU A 24 -3.29 -11.79 0.50
C LEU A 24 -1.86 -11.44 0.90
N VAL A 25 -1.69 -10.50 1.83
CA VAL A 25 -0.39 -9.94 2.20
C VAL A 25 -0.28 -9.86 3.73
N PRO A 26 -0.30 -11.00 4.45
CA PRO A 26 -0.29 -11.01 5.91
C PRO A 26 0.95 -10.28 6.42
N GLU A 27 0.71 -9.17 7.13
CA GLU A 27 1.75 -8.34 7.68
C GLU A 27 1.95 -8.66 9.16
N SER A 28 3.19 -8.88 9.59
CA SER A 28 3.52 -8.79 11.00
C SER A 28 3.64 -7.30 11.34
N THR A 29 2.50 -6.64 11.51
CA THR A 29 2.42 -5.26 11.97
C THR A 29 2.80 -5.18 13.44
N SER A 30 3.37 -4.06 13.86
CA SER A 30 3.45 -3.74 15.28
C SER A 30 2.06 -3.40 15.80
N ALA A 31 1.78 -3.66 17.09
CA ALA A 31 0.51 -3.28 17.72
C ALA A 31 0.11 -1.82 17.46
N ALA A 32 1.08 -0.89 17.42
CA ALA A 32 0.83 0.52 17.12
C ALA A 32 0.27 0.79 15.71
N LEU A 33 0.61 -0.05 14.72
CA LEU A 33 0.10 0.07 13.35
C LEU A 33 -1.27 -0.59 13.19
N GLU A 34 -1.52 -1.65 13.95
CA GLU A 34 -2.87 -2.24 14.06
C GLU A 34 -3.84 -1.26 14.72
N GLU A 35 -3.38 -0.58 15.77
CA GLU A 35 -4.14 0.48 16.42
C GLU A 35 -4.38 1.66 15.47
N ALA A 36 -3.39 2.08 14.68
CA ALA A 36 -3.55 3.13 13.68
C ALA A 36 -4.53 2.74 12.56
N ASP A 37 -4.50 1.48 12.09
CA ASP A 37 -5.46 0.94 11.10
C ASP A 37 -6.90 1.02 11.63
N GLU A 38 -7.13 0.46 12.83
CA GLU A 38 -8.46 0.45 13.44
C GLU A 38 -8.96 1.86 13.82
N ALA A 39 -8.08 2.73 14.34
CA ALA A 39 -8.42 4.11 14.65
C ALA A 39 -8.79 4.91 13.39
N ALA A 40 -8.06 4.73 12.30
CA ALA A 40 -8.39 5.35 11.02
C ALA A 40 -9.74 4.85 10.48
N LEU A 41 -10.01 3.54 10.53
CA LEU A 41 -11.30 2.97 10.14
C LEU A 41 -12.45 3.50 10.99
N ASP A 42 -12.23 3.68 12.30
CA ASP A 42 -13.22 4.26 13.19
C ASP A 42 -13.47 5.75 12.92
N ALA A 43 -12.42 6.54 12.69
CA ALA A 43 -12.56 7.94 12.29
C ALA A 43 -13.33 8.08 10.96
N VAL A 44 -13.08 7.22 9.97
CA VAL A 44 -13.88 7.18 8.74
C VAL A 44 -15.35 6.85 9.04
N ARG A 45 -15.62 5.89 9.94
CA ARG A 45 -16.98 5.56 10.39
C ARG A 45 -17.68 6.75 11.03
N ARG A 46 -16.96 7.55 11.83
CA ARG A 46 -17.42 8.79 12.46
C ARG A 46 -17.54 9.99 11.50
N ARG A 47 -17.16 9.83 10.22
CA ARG A 47 -17.10 10.89 9.18
C ARG A 47 -15.98 11.92 9.40
N GLU A 48 -15.02 11.61 10.25
CA GLU A 48 -13.89 12.47 10.57
C GLU A 48 -12.73 12.15 9.61
N LEU A 49 -12.92 12.45 8.31
CA LEU A 49 -11.94 12.11 7.29
C LEU A 49 -10.59 12.80 7.50
N ALA A 50 -10.57 14.00 8.10
CA ALA A 50 -9.33 14.70 8.43
C ALA A 50 -8.54 13.97 9.52
N GLU A 51 -9.22 13.45 10.55
CA GLU A 51 -8.60 12.63 11.60
C GLU A 51 -8.07 11.32 11.02
N ALA A 52 -8.87 10.65 10.17
CA ALA A 52 -8.43 9.42 9.50
C ALA A 52 -7.17 9.63 8.64
N ILE A 53 -7.12 10.71 7.86
CA ILE A 53 -5.94 11.08 7.08
C ILE A 53 -4.74 11.33 7.98
N MET A 54 -4.91 12.12 9.05
CA MET A 54 -3.84 12.43 10.00
C MET A 54 -3.25 11.18 10.64
N LEU A 55 -4.10 10.27 11.14
CA LEU A 55 -3.67 9.00 11.76
C LEU A 55 -2.87 8.14 10.78
N LEU A 56 -3.32 8.07 9.52
CA LEU A 56 -2.63 7.30 8.50
C LEU A 56 -1.30 7.96 8.09
N GLU A 57 -1.26 9.28 7.96
CA GLU A 57 -0.05 10.06 7.65
C GLU A 57 1.00 9.89 8.76
N GLU A 58 0.61 9.98 10.02
CA GLU A 58 1.48 9.71 11.16
C GLU A 58 2.00 8.27 11.14
N GLY A 59 1.14 7.30 10.84
CA GLY A 59 1.52 5.89 10.74
C GLY A 59 2.54 5.61 9.65
N VAL A 60 2.35 6.16 8.43
CA VAL A 60 3.32 5.98 7.34
C VAL A 60 4.60 6.79 7.54
N GLN A 61 4.56 7.90 8.27
CA GLN A 61 5.78 8.61 8.68
C GLN A 61 6.58 7.83 9.72
N ALA A 62 5.90 7.23 10.70
CA ALA A 62 6.53 6.40 11.72
C ALA A 62 7.07 5.08 11.15
N ASN A 63 6.35 4.50 10.19
CA ASN A 63 6.80 3.32 9.45
C ASN A 63 6.52 3.47 7.94
N PRO A 64 7.52 3.91 7.15
CA PRO A 64 7.40 4.02 5.70
C PRO A 64 7.14 2.69 4.98
N PHE A 65 7.39 1.54 5.60
CA PHE A 65 7.07 0.22 5.04
C PHE A 65 5.66 -0.27 5.39
N TRP A 66 4.84 0.55 6.06
CA TRP A 66 3.43 0.26 6.26
C TRP A 66 2.62 0.57 4.99
N LEU A 67 2.75 -0.32 4.01
CA LEU A 67 2.19 -0.14 2.66
C LEU A 67 0.65 -0.12 2.65
N ARG A 68 0.02 -0.76 3.64
CA ARG A 68 -1.43 -0.66 3.88
C ARG A 68 -1.87 0.79 4.10
N GLY A 69 -1.11 1.58 4.87
CA GLY A 69 -1.43 2.97 5.16
C GLY A 69 -1.54 3.83 3.91
N TYR A 70 -0.59 3.69 2.97
CA TYR A 70 -0.64 4.38 1.68
C TYR A 70 -1.87 3.99 0.85
N LEU A 71 -2.25 2.71 0.83
CA LEU A 71 -3.47 2.29 0.13
C LEU A 71 -4.73 2.91 0.76
N PHE A 72 -4.77 3.06 2.08
CA PHE A 72 -5.91 3.65 2.79
C PHE A 72 -6.00 5.14 2.50
N LEU A 73 -4.90 5.88 2.63
CA LEU A 73 -4.80 7.29 2.28
C LEU A 73 -5.25 7.56 0.84
N ALA A 74 -4.70 6.81 -0.12
CA ALA A 74 -5.08 6.96 -1.52
C ALA A 74 -6.59 6.73 -1.73
N THR A 75 -7.18 5.75 -1.04
CA THR A 75 -8.63 5.48 -1.12
C THR A 75 -9.46 6.64 -0.59
N ILE A 76 -9.06 7.23 0.53
CA ILE A 76 -9.74 8.39 1.12
C ILE A 76 -9.59 9.62 0.21
N TYR A 77 -8.42 9.84 -0.38
CA TYR A 77 -8.19 10.92 -1.33
C TYR A 77 -9.01 10.75 -2.62
N GLU A 78 -9.07 9.53 -3.18
CA GLU A 78 -9.95 9.23 -4.32
C GLU A 78 -11.42 9.49 -3.98
N TYR A 79 -11.86 9.05 -2.80
CA TYR A 79 -13.23 9.24 -2.33
C TYR A 79 -13.59 10.72 -2.17
N THR A 80 -12.64 11.53 -1.72
CA THR A 80 -12.80 12.99 -1.59
C THR A 80 -12.53 13.75 -2.89
N GLN A 81 -12.41 13.05 -4.02
CA GLN A 81 -12.14 13.60 -5.35
C GLN A 81 -10.84 14.41 -5.45
N LYS A 82 -9.88 14.11 -4.56
CA LYS A 82 -8.55 14.70 -4.54
C LYS A 82 -7.60 13.79 -5.32
N ALA A 83 -7.70 13.85 -6.65
CA ALA A 83 -6.94 12.97 -7.55
C ALA A 83 -5.42 13.13 -7.40
N GLU A 84 -4.92 14.37 -7.36
CA GLU A 84 -3.48 14.65 -7.20
C GLU A 84 -2.91 14.06 -5.89
N PRO A 85 -3.47 14.33 -4.70
CA PRO A 85 -3.05 13.66 -3.47
C PRO A 85 -3.13 12.13 -3.52
N ALA A 86 -4.15 11.57 -4.17
CA ALA A 86 -4.27 10.13 -4.32
C ALA A 86 -3.14 9.54 -5.18
N ILE A 87 -2.83 10.17 -6.31
CA ILE A 87 -1.70 9.79 -7.18
C ILE A 87 -0.39 9.86 -6.40
N ALA A 88 -0.11 11.00 -5.77
CA ALA A 88 1.14 11.19 -5.01
C ALA A 88 1.31 10.15 -3.89
N THR A 89 0.23 9.80 -3.20
CA THR A 89 0.24 8.78 -2.15
C THR A 89 0.56 7.39 -2.72
N LEU A 90 -0.03 7.03 -3.86
CA LEU A 90 0.24 5.74 -4.53
C LEU A 90 1.68 5.66 -5.01
N GLU A 91 2.22 6.76 -5.56
CA GLU A 91 3.62 6.86 -5.99
C GLU A 91 4.60 6.73 -4.83
N GLN A 92 4.29 7.34 -3.67
CA GLN A 92 5.08 7.17 -2.45
C GLN A 92 5.11 5.71 -1.99
N GLY A 93 3.94 5.04 -1.94
CA GLY A 93 3.86 3.62 -1.60
C GLY A 93 4.67 2.74 -2.58
N LEU A 94 4.59 3.05 -3.88
CA LEU A 94 5.36 2.38 -4.92
C LEU A 94 6.88 2.59 -4.75
N ALA A 95 7.31 3.80 -4.43
CA ALA A 95 8.71 4.11 -4.14
C ALA A 95 9.23 3.33 -2.93
N MET A 96 8.39 3.16 -1.90
CA MET A 96 8.74 2.34 -0.73
C MET A 96 8.89 0.86 -1.08
N CYS A 97 8.03 0.32 -1.97
CA CYS A 97 8.22 -1.03 -2.53
C CYS A 97 9.57 -1.15 -3.26
N ALA A 98 9.86 -0.23 -4.19
CA ALA A 98 11.09 -0.27 -4.97
C ALA A 98 12.35 -0.14 -4.08
N GLY A 99 12.30 0.73 -3.07
CA GLY A 99 13.36 0.90 -2.08
C GLY A 99 13.58 -0.37 -1.25
N GLY A 100 12.51 -0.99 -0.75
CA GLY A 100 12.58 -2.26 -0.03
C GLY A 100 13.12 -3.39 -0.89
N LEU A 101 12.61 -3.55 -2.12
CA LEU A 101 13.08 -4.57 -3.06
C LEU A 101 14.56 -4.40 -3.35
N ARG A 102 15.05 -3.17 -3.57
CA ARG A 102 16.48 -2.90 -3.76
C ARG A 102 17.30 -3.25 -2.52
N LEU A 103 16.81 -2.90 -1.33
CA LEU A 103 17.49 -3.16 -0.07
C LEU A 103 17.64 -4.66 0.20
N PHE A 104 16.57 -5.43 -0.02
CA PHE A 104 16.51 -6.86 0.31
C PHE A 104 16.89 -7.80 -0.84
N SER A 105 16.96 -7.32 -2.09
CA SER A 105 17.49 -8.09 -3.23
C SER A 105 19.00 -7.95 -3.42
N ALA A 106 19.64 -7.02 -2.71
CA ALA A 106 21.09 -6.83 -2.81
C ALA A 106 21.84 -8.13 -2.47
N GLN A 107 22.70 -8.57 -3.39
CA GLN A 107 23.49 -9.81 -3.37
C GLN A 107 24.25 -10.04 -2.05
N ARG A 108 24.59 -8.95 -1.35
CA ARG A 108 25.24 -8.93 -0.04
C ARG A 108 24.45 -9.67 1.05
N TRP A 109 23.12 -9.76 0.93
CA TRP A 109 22.30 -10.53 1.87
C TRP A 109 22.43 -12.03 1.66
N GLY A 110 22.57 -12.52 0.42
CA GLY A 110 22.73 -13.95 0.14
C GLY A 110 23.95 -14.53 0.85
N GLU A 111 25.13 -13.90 0.66
CA GLU A 111 26.38 -14.33 1.30
C GLU A 111 26.36 -14.16 2.83
N THR A 112 25.72 -13.10 3.33
CA THR A 112 25.67 -12.81 4.77
C THR A 112 24.67 -13.71 5.51
N LEU A 113 23.55 -14.08 4.87
CA LEU A 113 22.53 -14.96 5.45
C LEU A 113 22.97 -16.42 5.43
N GLU A 114 23.61 -16.88 4.35
CA GLU A 114 24.23 -18.21 4.29
C GLU A 114 25.24 -18.40 5.43
N ARG A 115 25.93 -17.32 5.82
CA ARG A 115 26.98 -17.36 6.86
C ARG A 115 26.47 -17.23 8.29
N ILE A 116 25.29 -16.64 8.53
CA ILE A 116 24.84 -16.23 9.88
C ILE A 116 23.57 -16.97 10.35
N ASN A 117 22.60 -17.26 9.47
CA ASN A 117 21.32 -17.84 9.89
C ASN A 117 20.67 -18.66 8.77
N GLY A 118 20.47 -19.96 9.01
CA GLY A 118 20.01 -20.97 8.05
C GLY A 118 18.62 -20.75 7.39
N PRO A 119 17.91 -21.83 7.00
CA PRO A 119 16.74 -21.78 6.11
C PRO A 119 15.60 -20.83 6.55
N VAL A 120 15.48 -20.56 7.85
CA VAL A 120 14.42 -19.73 8.44
C VAL A 120 14.57 -18.24 8.09
N ALA A 121 15.79 -17.69 8.13
CA ALA A 121 16.01 -16.27 7.81
C ALA A 121 15.81 -16.02 6.31
N HIS A 122 16.22 -16.97 5.46
CA HIS A 122 15.94 -16.98 4.04
C HIS A 122 14.43 -17.00 3.76
N GLY A 123 13.67 -17.83 4.48
CA GLY A 123 12.21 -17.87 4.37
C GLY A 123 11.54 -16.53 4.70
N ARG A 124 11.97 -15.87 5.78
CA ARG A 124 11.41 -14.56 6.19
C ARG A 124 11.69 -13.47 5.16
N ILE A 125 12.91 -13.40 4.63
CA ILE A 125 13.28 -12.39 3.64
C ILE A 125 12.59 -12.63 2.31
N ARG A 126 12.50 -13.90 1.88
CA ARG A 126 11.73 -14.27 0.68
C ARG A 126 10.26 -13.88 0.83
N ASN A 127 9.64 -14.19 1.96
CA ASN A 127 8.25 -13.81 2.23
C ASN A 127 8.10 -12.28 2.23
N HIS A 128 9.03 -11.54 2.81
CA HIS A 128 9.01 -10.08 2.79
C HIS A 128 9.13 -9.51 1.36
N LEU A 129 10.06 -10.04 0.55
CA LEU A 129 10.20 -9.65 -0.86
C LEU A 129 8.94 -9.93 -1.67
N GLU A 130 8.31 -11.09 -1.48
CA GLU A 130 7.06 -11.41 -2.17
C GLU A 130 5.93 -10.47 -1.76
N ARG A 131 5.83 -10.13 -0.48
CA ARG A 131 4.87 -9.12 0.00
C ARG A 131 5.09 -7.76 -0.66
N LEU A 132 6.34 -7.29 -0.76
CA LEU A 132 6.66 -6.03 -1.44
C LEU A 132 6.24 -6.06 -2.92
N ARG A 133 6.46 -7.19 -3.61
CA ARG A 133 6.02 -7.37 -5.01
C ARG A 133 4.51 -7.37 -5.16
N GLN A 134 3.79 -8.00 -4.23
CA GLN A 134 2.33 -7.98 -4.22
C GLN A 134 1.80 -6.55 -4.04
N TYR A 135 2.34 -5.80 -3.08
CA TYR A 135 1.98 -4.39 -2.91
C TYR A 135 2.35 -3.54 -4.12
N GLU A 136 3.53 -3.73 -4.72
CA GLU A 136 3.94 -3.03 -5.94
C GLU A 136 2.89 -3.22 -7.06
N ARG A 137 2.46 -4.46 -7.31
CA ARG A 137 1.42 -4.75 -8.30
C ARG A 137 0.11 -4.03 -7.98
N MET A 138 -0.30 -4.01 -6.71
CA MET A 138 -1.51 -3.31 -6.26
C MET A 138 -1.40 -1.79 -6.46
N PHE A 139 -0.25 -1.18 -6.13
CA PHE A 139 -0.02 0.25 -6.34
C PHE A 139 -0.06 0.59 -7.82
N ARG A 140 0.68 -0.13 -8.66
CA ARG A 140 0.70 0.09 -10.12
C ARG A 140 -0.69 -0.05 -10.73
N HIS A 141 -1.43 -1.08 -10.36
CA HIS A 141 -2.80 -1.28 -10.83
C HIS A 141 -3.72 -0.12 -10.44
N ARG A 142 -3.70 0.30 -9.16
CA ARG A 142 -4.53 1.42 -8.69
C ARG A 142 -4.14 2.75 -9.32
N LEU A 143 -2.83 2.99 -9.48
CA LEU A 143 -2.31 4.19 -10.10
C LEU A 143 -2.77 4.28 -11.55
N ALA A 144 -2.65 3.20 -12.33
CA ALA A 144 -3.16 3.13 -13.69
C ALA A 144 -4.67 3.41 -13.77
N MET A 145 -5.47 2.78 -12.89
CA MET A 145 -6.93 3.00 -12.86
C MET A 145 -7.31 4.44 -12.49
N LEU A 146 -6.52 5.11 -11.65
CA LEU A 146 -6.72 6.51 -11.31
C LEU A 146 -6.30 7.43 -12.47
N GLN A 147 -5.15 7.17 -13.08
CA GLN A 147 -4.64 7.91 -14.24
C GLN A 147 -5.62 7.84 -15.43
N ILE A 148 -6.21 6.68 -15.72
CA ILE A 148 -7.26 6.53 -16.74
C ILE A 148 -8.46 7.44 -16.45
N ARG A 149 -8.92 7.49 -15.19
CA ARG A 149 -10.03 8.37 -14.79
C ARG A 149 -9.68 9.85 -14.93
N CYS A 150 -8.40 10.20 -14.78
CA CYS A 150 -7.89 11.55 -14.97
C CYS A 150 -7.57 11.90 -16.43
N GLY A 151 -7.61 10.94 -17.36
CA GLY A 151 -7.24 11.13 -18.76
C GLY A 151 -5.74 11.01 -19.06
N ASN A 152 -4.95 10.60 -18.07
CA ASN A 152 -3.50 10.41 -18.15
C ASN A 152 -3.18 9.01 -18.70
N LEU A 153 -3.53 8.77 -19.97
CA LEU A 153 -3.50 7.43 -20.56
C LEU A 153 -2.07 6.90 -20.76
N ASP A 154 -1.12 7.77 -21.08
CA ASP A 154 0.26 7.36 -21.33
C ASP A 154 0.91 6.84 -20.05
N GLU A 155 0.72 7.54 -18.93
CA GLU A 155 1.21 7.10 -17.62
C GLU A 155 0.54 5.81 -17.16
N ALA A 156 -0.76 5.63 -17.46
CA ALA A 156 -1.47 4.40 -17.12
C ALA A 156 -0.94 3.18 -17.89
N ILE A 157 -0.60 3.36 -19.17
CA ILE A 157 0.03 2.33 -20.01
C ILE A 157 1.40 1.96 -19.44
N GLU A 158 2.20 2.94 -19.01
CA GLU A 158 3.49 2.69 -18.38
C GLU A 158 3.34 1.82 -17.12
N GLN A 159 2.36 2.13 -16.27
CA GLN A 159 2.13 1.35 -15.05
C GLN A 159 1.74 -0.10 -15.33
N TRP A 160 0.93 -0.37 -16.35
CA TRP A 160 0.55 -1.74 -16.71
C TRP A 160 1.66 -2.50 -17.41
N SER A 161 2.41 -1.85 -18.30
CA SER A 161 3.58 -2.46 -18.95
C SER A 161 4.60 -2.94 -17.91
N ALA A 162 4.82 -2.13 -16.86
CA ALA A 162 5.71 -2.50 -15.77
C ALA A 162 5.22 -3.69 -14.91
N ILE A 163 3.93 -4.04 -14.92
CA ILE A 163 3.42 -5.25 -14.25
C ILE A 163 3.72 -6.50 -15.07
N GLU A 164 3.65 -6.38 -16.41
CA GLU A 164 3.85 -7.49 -17.35
C GLU A 164 5.33 -7.87 -17.49
N GLU A 165 6.25 -6.90 -17.49
CA GLU A 165 7.69 -7.15 -17.56
C GLU A 165 8.22 -8.01 -16.40
N VAL A 166 7.57 -7.96 -15.23
CA VAL A 166 7.93 -8.78 -14.05
C VAL A 166 7.49 -10.25 -14.19
N HIS A 167 6.60 -10.59 -15.13
CA HIS A 167 6.14 -11.97 -15.36
C HIS A 167 6.95 -12.74 -16.41
N CYS A 168 7.78 -12.06 -17.21
CA CYS A 168 8.50 -12.66 -18.34
C CYS A 168 10.00 -12.92 -18.08
N ALA A 169 10.49 -12.72 -16.85
CA ALA A 169 11.88 -12.94 -16.44
C ALA A 169 11.97 -13.96 -15.30
#